data_AF-A0A5K1F7M5-F1
#
_entry.id   AF-A0A5K1F7M5-F1
#
_cell.length_a   1.000
_cell.length_b   1.000
_cell.length_c   1.000
_cell.angle_alpha   90.00
_cell.angle_beta   90.00
_cell.angle_gamma   90.00
#
_symmetry.space_group_name_H-M   'P 1'
#
loop_
_entity.id
_entity.type
_entity.pdbx_description
1 polymer ?
#
loop_
_entity_poly.entity_id
_entity_poly.type
_entity_poly.pdbx_seq_one_letter_code
_entity_poly.pdbx_strand_id
1 'polypeptide(L)' 'EAYGHPLLPPYLATQGRGSERYAKGVNFAVAGATALNVSYFVERGILGLWTADSLSVQLGWFRKTLQSLCS' A
#
# COMPACT_ATOMS: atom_id res chain seq x y z
N GLU A 1 -8.74 -15.25 8.91
CA GLU A 1 -9.34 -14.01 9.43
C GLU A 1 -9.64 -14.24 10.91
N ALA A 2 -9.06 -13.45 11.82
CA ALA A 2 -8.97 -13.83 13.24
C ALA A 2 -10.25 -13.53 14.06
N TYR A 3 -11.20 -12.77 13.49
CA TYR A 3 -12.41 -12.32 14.20
C TYR A 3 -13.69 -12.26 13.34
N GLY A 4 -13.71 -12.85 12.13
CA GLY A 4 -14.91 -12.84 11.26
C GLY A 4 -15.34 -11.46 10.74
N HIS A 5 -14.53 -10.43 10.96
CA HIS A 5 -14.70 -9.12 10.35
C HIS A 5 -14.17 -9.14 8.93
N PRO A 6 -14.88 -8.55 7.94
CA PRO A 6 -14.43 -8.55 6.57
C PRO A 6 -13.03 -7.95 6.42
N LEU A 7 -12.20 -8.59 5.61
CA LEU A 7 -10.91 -8.05 5.19
C LEU A 7 -11.05 -6.61 4.68
N LEU A 8 -10.09 -5.77 5.06
CA LEU A 8 -9.97 -4.44 4.51
C LEU A 8 -9.72 -4.53 2.99
N PRO A 9 -10.38 -3.69 2.17
CA PRO A 9 -10.16 -3.68 0.74
C PRO A 9 -8.70 -3.29 0.43
N PRO A 10 -8.07 -3.84 -0.61
CA PRO A 10 -6.72 -3.46 -1.00
C PRO A 10 -6.70 -2.06 -1.61
N TYR A 11 -5.72 -1.24 -1.23
CA TYR A 11 -5.59 0.17 -1.63
C TYR A 11 -5.62 0.36 -3.15
N LEU A 12 -4.90 -0.49 -3.89
CA LEU A 12 -4.84 -0.41 -5.36
C LEU A 12 -6.19 -0.64 -6.03
N ALA A 13 -7.11 -1.38 -5.41
CA ALA A 13 -8.47 -1.58 -5.93
C ALA A 13 -9.42 -0.40 -5.62
N THR A 14 -8.99 0.53 -4.78
CA THR A 14 -9.76 1.71 -4.34
C THR A 14 -9.31 3.01 -5.03
N GLN A 15 -8.17 3.00 -5.73
CA GLN A 15 -7.67 4.18 -6.43
C GLN A 15 -8.70 4.73 -7.44
N GLY A 16 -8.90 6.05 -7.40
CA GLY A 16 -9.85 6.75 -8.29
C GLY A 16 -11.32 6.60 -7.93
N ARG A 17 -11.67 5.96 -6.81
CA ARG A 17 -13.06 5.67 -6.41
C ARG A 17 -13.57 6.49 -5.23
N GLY A 18 -13.03 7.69 -5.02
CA GLY A 18 -13.46 8.62 -3.96
C GLY A 18 -12.93 8.26 -2.55
N SER A 19 -12.93 9.25 -1.64
CA SER A 19 -12.40 9.10 -0.28
C SER A 19 -13.34 8.34 0.68
N GLU A 20 -14.62 8.20 0.33
CA GLU A 20 -15.62 7.48 1.12
C GLU A 20 -15.27 6.00 1.31
N ARG A 21 -14.48 5.44 0.40
CA ARG A 21 -13.99 4.05 0.47
C ARG A 21 -12.96 3.84 1.57
N TYR A 22 -12.30 4.90 2.03
CA TYR A 22 -11.31 4.83 3.10
C TYR A 22 -11.93 4.91 4.49
N ALA A 23 -13.21 5.32 4.61
CA ALA A 23 -13.87 5.55 5.90
C ALA A 23 -13.92 4.31 6.80
N LYS A 24 -13.89 3.11 6.21
CA LYS A 24 -13.84 1.82 6.93
C LYS A 24 -12.45 1.19 6.99
N GLY A 25 -11.41 1.95 6.63
CA GLY A 25 -10.05 1.47 6.50
C GLY A 25 -9.77 0.81 5.15
N VAL A 26 -8.49 0.65 4.85
CA VAL A 26 -7.97 0.08 3.60
C VAL A 26 -6.64 -0.62 3.89
N ASN A 27 -6.34 -1.69 3.16
CA ASN A 27 -5.09 -2.44 3.29
C ASN A 27 -4.06 -1.95 2.26
N PHE A 28 -2.90 -1.51 2.72
CA PHE A 28 -1.80 -1.02 1.85
C PHE A 28 -0.78 -2.11 1.49
N ALA A 29 -0.88 -3.29 2.10
CA ALA A 29 0.08 -4.37 1.89
C ALA A 29 0.05 -4.87 0.44
N VAL A 30 1.24 -5.02 -0.14
CA VAL A 30 1.46 -5.65 -1.46
C VAL A 30 2.39 -6.84 -1.27
N ALA A 31 2.00 -8.00 -1.79
CA ALA A 31 2.81 -9.20 -1.71
C ALA A 31 4.15 -9.00 -2.45
N GLY A 32 5.26 -9.39 -1.83
CA GLY A 32 6.60 -9.21 -2.40
C GLY A 32 7.18 -7.80 -2.25
N ALA A 33 6.46 -6.86 -1.63
CA ALA A 33 7.00 -5.55 -1.32
C ALA A 33 8.13 -5.62 -0.28
N THR A 34 9.14 -4.78 -0.49
CA THR A 34 10.32 -4.70 0.37
C THR A 34 10.27 -3.46 1.26
N ALA A 35 11.02 -3.47 2.37
CA ALA A 35 11.11 -2.31 3.25
C ALA A 35 11.80 -1.12 2.57
N LEU A 36 12.83 -1.38 1.76
CA LEU A 36 13.61 -0.38 1.02
C LEU A 36 13.12 -0.22 -0.41
N ASN A 37 13.46 0.90 -1.06
CA ASN A 37 13.11 1.11 -2.47
C ASN A 37 13.79 0.07 -3.38
N VAL A 38 13.13 -0.27 -4.50
CA VAL A 38 13.66 -1.17 -5.54
C VAL A 38 15.07 -0.77 -5.99
N SER A 39 15.38 0.54 -6.04
CA SER A 39 16.70 1.04 -6.44
C SER A 39 17.84 0.53 -5.56
N TYR A 40 17.61 0.42 -4.24
CA TYR A 40 18.61 -0.08 -3.29
C TYR A 40 19.10 -1.49 -3.65
N PHE A 41 18.20 -2.33 -4.12
CA PHE A 41 18.48 -3.72 -4.51
C PHE A 41 19.11 -3.79 -5.90
N VAL A 42 18.57 -3.04 -6.86
CA VAL A 42 19.10 -2.99 -8.24
C VAL A 42 20.55 -2.52 -8.27
N GLU A 43 20.89 -1.48 -7.50
CA GLU A 43 22.27 -0.99 -7.35
C GLU A 43 23.24 -2.04 -6.81
N ARG A 44 22.74 -3.08 -6.14
CA ARG A 44 23.51 -4.18 -5.56
C ARG A 44 23.46 -5.46 -6.40
N GLY A 45 22.89 -5.38 -7.60
CA GLY A 45 22.71 -6.54 -8.47
C GLY A 45 21.65 -7.53 -7.98
N ILE A 46 20.83 -7.15 -6.99
CA ILE A 46 19.70 -7.96 -6.51
C ILE A 46 18.51 -7.65 -7.42
N LEU A 47 18.23 -8.56 -8.34
CA LEU A 47 17.20 -8.46 -9.37
C LEU A 47 16.01 -9.38 -9.07
N GLY A 48 14.95 -9.29 -9.88
CA GLY A 48 13.78 -10.17 -9.76
C GLY A 48 12.81 -9.78 -8.65
N LEU A 49 12.77 -8.51 -8.25
CA LEU A 49 11.77 -7.99 -7.33
C LEU A 49 10.39 -7.95 -7.99
N TRP A 50 9.36 -8.40 -7.25
CA TRP A 50 8.01 -8.61 -7.81
C TRP A 50 7.20 -7.32 -7.94
N THR A 51 7.57 -6.28 -7.19
CA THR A 51 6.91 -4.98 -7.22
C THR A 51 7.90 -3.87 -6.85
N ALA A 52 7.62 -2.65 -7.30
CA ALA A 52 8.27 -1.42 -6.86
C ALA A 52 7.57 -0.76 -5.65
N ASP A 53 6.48 -1.36 -5.15
CA ASP A 53 5.63 -0.84 -4.07
C ASP A 53 6.26 -1.03 -2.68
N SER A 54 7.47 -0.50 -2.49
CA SER A 54 8.20 -0.58 -1.22
C SER A 54 7.40 0.02 -0.05
N LEU A 55 7.82 -0.27 1.19
CA LEU A 55 7.17 0.26 2.38
C LEU A 55 7.05 1.80 2.35
N SER A 56 8.05 2.51 1.83
CA SER A 56 7.98 3.96 1.64
C SER A 56 6.88 4.40 0.67
N VAL A 57 6.62 3.64 -0.39
CA VAL A 57 5.52 3.87 -1.33
C VAL A 57 4.18 3.62 -0.64
N GLN A 58 4.05 2.51 0.09
CA GLN A 58 2.84 2.17 0.86
C GLN A 58 2.53 3.21 1.96
N LEU A 59 3.56 3.74 2.63
CA LEU A 59 3.40 4.86 3.57
C LEU A 59 2.99 6.15 2.87
N GLY A 60 3.45 6.38 1.65
CA GLY A 60 2.99 7.48 0.80
C GLY A 60 1.49 7.38 0.51
N TRP A 61 0.99 6.18 0.19
CA TRP A 61 -0.44 5.93 0.02
C TRP A 61 -1.23 6.18 1.30
N PHE A 62 -0.74 5.67 2.43
CA PHE A 62 -1.35 5.89 3.74
C PHE A 62 -1.49 7.39 4.06
N ARG A 63 -0.44 8.18 3.84
CA ARG A 63 -0.47 9.64 4.06
C ARG A 63 -1.50 10.33 3.16
N LYS A 64 -1.61 9.96 1.89
CA LYS A 64 -2.64 10.48 0.98
C LYS A 64 -4.06 10.13 1.46
N THR A 65 -4.25 8.91 1.95
CA THR A 65 -5.53 8.48 2.54
C THR A 65 -5.88 9.32 3.76
N LEU A 66 -4.94 9.55 4.68
CA LEU A 66 -5.17 10.43 5.84
C LEU A 66 -5.57 11.84 5.42
N GLN A 67 -4.86 12.44 4.46
CA GLN A 67 -5.19 13.77 3.94
C GLN A 67 -6.62 13.83 3.40
N SER A 68 -7.04 12.80 2.65
CA SER A 68 -8.39 12.74 2.06
C SER A 68 -9.53 12.54 3.08
N LEU A 69 -9.22 12.04 4.28
CA LEU A 69 -10.19 11.83 5.36
C LEU A 69 -10.33 13.05 6.28
N CYS A 70 -9.31 13.91 6.34
CA CYS A 70 -9.29 15.15 7.11
C CYS A 70 -9.70 16.38 6.30
N SER A 71 -10.19 16.17 5.07
CA SER A 71 -10.67 17.21 4.15
C SER A 71 -12.15 17.51 4.38
#